data_AF-A0A9X7WFH8-F1
#
_entry.id   AF-A0A9X7WFH8-F1
#
_cell.length_a   1.000
_cell.length_b   1.000
_cell.length_c   1.000
_cell.angle_alpha   90.00
_cell.angle_beta   90.00
_cell.angle_gamma   90.00
#
_symmetry.space_group_name_H-M   'P 1'
#
loop_
_entity.id
_entity.type
_entity.pdbx_description
1 polymer ?
#
loop_
_entity_poly.entity_id
_entity_poly.type
_entity_poly.pdbx_seq_one_letter_code
_entity_poly.pdbx_strand_id
1 'polypeptide(L)'
;MTATRRRRRGRETRGPLLPPTVPGWRTRAERFDMAVLEAYEPIEQRWKQRLTALDVAVDEIPRIAAKDPDSVQWPPEVVADGPIPLARLIPAGVDVRGNPTRARILLFRKPIEQRANDSTELGDLLHEILVAQVATYLDVEPAVIDPTIDD
;
A
#
# COMPACT_ATOMS: atom_id res chain seq x y z
N MET A 1 -52.02 -36.89 -16.89
CA MET A 1 -51.45 -37.06 -15.53
C MET A 1 -50.41 -35.96 -15.29
N THR A 2 -50.86 -34.95 -14.55
CA THR A 2 -50.18 -34.15 -13.53
C THR A 2 -48.69 -33.79 -13.66
N ALA A 3 -48.45 -32.47 -13.64
CA ALA A 3 -47.17 -31.78 -13.63
C ALA A 3 -46.19 -32.27 -12.53
N THR A 4 -44.93 -32.49 -12.90
CA THR A 4 -43.84 -32.73 -11.95
C THR A 4 -43.26 -31.41 -11.46
N ARG A 5 -43.05 -31.40 -10.15
CA ARG A 5 -42.98 -30.28 -9.24
C ARG A 5 -41.54 -29.79 -9.05
N ARG A 6 -41.40 -28.46 -9.00
CA ARG A 6 -40.32 -27.60 -8.48
C ARG A 6 -39.16 -28.21 -7.65
N ARG A 7 -37.98 -27.67 -7.99
CA ARG A 7 -36.84 -27.20 -7.17
C ARG A 7 -35.93 -28.25 -6.50
N ARG A 8 -34.62 -28.05 -6.70
CA ARG A 8 -33.68 -27.64 -5.63
C ARG A 8 -32.44 -26.97 -6.23
N ARG A 9 -31.96 -25.95 -5.53
CA ARG A 9 -30.84 -25.06 -5.87
C ARG A 9 -29.53 -25.84 -5.76
N GLY A 10 -28.71 -25.85 -6.80
CA GLY A 10 -27.28 -26.14 -6.71
C GLY A 10 -26.52 -24.82 -6.63
N ARG A 11 -26.38 -24.25 -5.44
CA ARG A 11 -25.31 -23.28 -5.18
C ARG A 11 -24.09 -24.13 -4.85
N GLU A 12 -23.27 -24.35 -5.86
CA GLU A 12 -21.98 -25.03 -5.70
C GLU A 12 -21.07 -24.08 -4.92
N THR A 13 -20.89 -24.45 -3.66
CA THR A 13 -19.81 -24.15 -2.71
C THR A 13 -18.85 -23.01 -3.09
N ARG A 14 -19.27 -21.75 -2.91
CA ARG A 14 -18.34 -20.64 -2.69
C ARG A 14 -17.98 -20.58 -1.20
N GLY A 15 -17.26 -21.60 -0.75
CA GLY A 15 -16.68 -21.68 0.60
C GLY A 15 -15.16 -21.82 0.47
N PRO A 16 -14.35 -21.05 1.23
CA PRO A 16 -12.89 -21.19 1.20
C PRO A 16 -12.48 -22.64 1.50
N LEU A 17 -11.63 -23.22 0.65
CA LEU A 17 -11.16 -24.61 0.74
C LEU A 17 -10.17 -24.86 1.91
N LEU A 18 -9.81 -23.81 2.63
CA LEU A 18 -8.87 -23.87 3.74
C LEU A 18 -9.55 -23.30 5.00
N PRO A 19 -9.12 -23.65 6.23
CA PRO A 19 -9.59 -23.03 7.47
C PRO A 19 -8.80 -21.74 7.81
N PRO A 20 -9.41 -20.71 8.44
CA PRO A 20 -8.75 -19.45 8.85
C PRO A 20 -7.54 -19.58 9.77
N THR A 21 -7.28 -20.79 10.26
CA THR A 21 -6.26 -21.10 11.25
C THR A 21 -4.96 -21.63 10.65
N VAL A 22 -4.87 -21.81 9.32
CA VAL A 22 -3.61 -22.22 8.67
C VAL A 22 -2.86 -21.01 8.10
N PRO A 23 -1.51 -20.93 8.18
CA PRO A 23 -0.72 -19.83 7.59
C PRO A 23 -0.96 -19.63 6.08
N GLY A 24 -1.40 -20.67 5.37
CA GLY A 24 -1.83 -20.60 3.97
C GLY A 24 -3.16 -19.87 3.73
N TRP A 25 -3.84 -19.39 4.77
CA TRP A 25 -5.12 -18.68 4.69
C TRP A 25 -4.98 -17.17 4.52
N ARG A 26 -3.78 -16.61 4.71
CA ARG A 26 -3.57 -15.20 4.42
C ARG A 26 -3.76 -14.98 2.92
N THR A 27 -4.80 -14.22 2.60
CA THR A 27 -4.99 -13.66 1.28
C THR A 27 -3.73 -12.89 0.89
N ARG A 28 -3.48 -12.78 -0.42
CA ARG A 28 -2.32 -12.03 -0.91
C ARG A 28 -2.30 -10.59 -0.34
N ALA A 29 -3.48 -10.01 -0.09
CA ALA A 29 -3.66 -8.71 0.56
C ALA A 29 -3.10 -8.69 1.99
N GLU A 30 -3.50 -9.65 2.82
CA GLU A 30 -3.06 -9.71 4.22
C GLU A 30 -1.54 -9.93 4.35
N ARG A 31 -0.88 -10.56 3.38
CA ARG A 31 0.59 -10.69 3.39
C ARG A 31 1.28 -9.38 3.07
N PHE A 32 0.75 -8.63 2.11
CA PHE A 32 1.26 -7.32 1.78
C PHE A 32 1.07 -6.35 2.94
N ASP A 33 -0.12 -6.34 3.56
CA ASP A 33 -0.41 -5.48 4.71
C ASP A 33 0.55 -5.77 5.87
N MET A 34 0.90 -7.03 6.10
CA MET A 34 1.89 -7.41 7.11
C MET A 34 3.30 -6.94 6.75
N ALA A 35 3.72 -7.08 5.50
CA ALA A 35 5.01 -6.57 5.04
C ALA A 35 5.10 -5.04 5.17
N VAL A 36 4.01 -4.32 4.91
CA VAL A 36 3.91 -2.87 5.12
C VAL A 36 4.10 -2.52 6.59
N LEU A 37 3.43 -3.25 7.50
CA LEU A 37 3.57 -3.02 8.94
C LEU A 37 5.00 -3.30 9.42
N GLU A 38 5.59 -4.42 9.00
CA GLU A 38 6.97 -4.80 9.34
C GLU A 38 7.98 -3.77 8.84
N ALA A 39 7.81 -3.26 7.62
CA ALA A 39 8.68 -2.22 7.05
C ALA A 39 8.50 -0.84 7.72
N TYR A 40 7.27 -0.52 8.17
CA TYR A 40 6.96 0.77 8.79
C TYR A 40 7.30 0.84 10.28
N GLU A 41 7.19 -0.27 11.00
CA GLU A 41 7.44 -0.36 12.44
C GLU A 41 8.75 0.32 12.91
N PRO A 42 9.93 0.05 12.32
CA PRO A 42 11.17 0.70 12.78
C PRO A 42 11.14 2.22 12.60
N ILE A 43 10.51 2.71 11.53
CA ILE A 43 10.36 4.14 11.24
C ILE A 43 9.43 4.78 12.27
N GLU A 44 8.28 4.17 12.53
CA GLU A 44 7.30 4.66 13.50
C GLU A 44 7.89 4.71 14.91
N GLN A 45 8.62 3.68 15.33
CA GLN A 45 9.25 3.63 16.65
C GLN A 45 10.24 4.79 16.86
N ARG A 46 11.04 5.11 15.84
CA ARG A 46 12.03 6.20 15.89
C ARG A 46 11.39 7.59 15.83
N TRP A 47 10.33 7.76 15.05
CA TRP A 47 9.73 9.08 14.74
C TRP A 47 8.33 9.29 15.35
N LYS A 48 7.94 8.44 16.30
CA LYS A 48 6.59 8.34 16.87
C LYS A 48 5.90 9.67 17.15
N GLN A 49 6.60 10.60 17.79
CA GLN A 49 6.03 11.91 18.16
C GLN A 49 5.64 12.77 16.95
N ARG A 50 6.37 12.66 15.84
CA ARG A 50 6.16 13.45 14.62
C ARG A 50 5.20 12.78 13.64
N LEU A 51 5.06 11.45 13.68
CA LEU A 51 4.18 10.69 12.79
C LEU A 51 2.78 10.45 13.35
N THR A 52 2.45 11.03 14.50
CA THR A 52 1.13 10.83 15.14
C THR A 52 -0.04 11.15 14.23
N ALA A 53 0.10 12.11 13.31
CA ALA A 53 -0.93 12.58 12.38
C ALA A 53 -0.79 12.03 10.94
N LEU A 54 0.04 11.00 10.74
CA LEU A 54 0.27 10.36 9.45
C LEU A 54 -0.33 8.96 9.46
N ASP A 55 -1.21 8.69 8.49
CA ASP A 55 -1.77 7.34 8.28
C ASP A 55 -1.06 6.65 7.11
N VAL A 56 -0.96 5.31 7.14
CA VAL A 56 -0.53 4.51 5.98
C VAL A 56 -1.76 3.77 5.44
N ALA A 57 -1.95 3.82 4.12
CA ALA A 57 -3.05 3.14 3.44
C ALA A 57 -2.57 2.42 2.19
N VAL A 58 -3.30 1.38 1.81
CA VAL A 58 -3.00 0.56 0.63
C VAL A 58 -4.15 0.67 -0.38
N ASP A 59 -3.82 0.85 -1.65
CA ASP A 59 -4.73 0.76 -2.79
C ASP A 59 -4.15 -0.19 -3.85
N GLU A 60 -4.99 -0.76 -4.69
CA GLU A 60 -4.59 -1.81 -5.63
C GLU A 60 -3.89 -1.25 -6.87
N ILE A 61 -4.47 -0.22 -7.51
CA ILE A 61 -3.97 0.33 -8.78
C ILE A 61 -4.13 1.85 -8.76
N PRO A 62 -3.08 2.62 -9.09
CA PRO A 62 -3.18 4.07 -9.20
C PRO A 62 -4.19 4.47 -10.28
N ARG A 63 -5.08 5.41 -9.94
CA ARG A 63 -5.95 6.07 -10.95
C ARG A 63 -5.23 7.21 -11.68
N ILE A 64 -4.03 7.55 -11.23
CA ILE A 64 -3.14 8.50 -11.86
C ILE A 64 -2.32 7.76 -12.92
N ALA A 65 -2.51 8.11 -14.18
CA ALA A 65 -1.70 7.62 -15.29
C ALA A 65 -0.81 8.76 -15.78
N ALA A 66 0.46 8.44 -16.05
CA ALA A 66 1.35 9.28 -16.83
C ALA A 66 0.68 9.70 -18.15
N LYS A 67 0.67 11.00 -18.46
CA LYS A 67 0.13 11.50 -19.75
C LYS A 67 1.05 11.15 -20.92
N ASP A 68 2.35 11.14 -20.68
CA ASP A 68 3.40 10.81 -21.63
C ASP A 68 4.46 9.94 -20.93
N PRO A 69 4.58 8.64 -21.25
CA PRO A 69 5.47 7.70 -20.57
C PRO A 69 6.96 8.10 -20.58
N ASP A 70 7.39 8.85 -21.60
CA ASP A 70 8.81 9.17 -21.83
C ASP A 70 9.24 10.50 -21.18
N SER A 71 8.29 11.29 -20.68
CA SER A 71 8.55 12.62 -20.08
C SER A 71 7.89 12.82 -18.71
N VAL A 72 7.56 11.74 -18.01
CA VAL A 72 6.85 11.80 -16.73
C VAL A 72 7.71 12.46 -15.66
N GLN A 73 7.30 13.66 -15.25
CA GLN A 73 7.77 14.27 -14.02
C GLN A 73 6.69 14.10 -12.95
N TRP A 74 7.02 13.30 -11.94
CA TRP A 74 6.20 13.14 -10.75
C TRP A 74 6.48 14.28 -9.77
N PRO A 75 5.46 14.76 -9.05
CA PRO A 75 5.68 15.72 -7.98
C PRO A 75 6.39 15.03 -6.79
N PRO A 76 7.07 15.79 -5.89
CA PRO A 76 7.87 15.21 -4.80
C PRO A 76 7.10 14.27 -3.86
N GLU A 77 5.78 14.41 -3.78
CA GLU A 77 4.90 13.56 -2.99
C GLU A 77 4.74 12.15 -3.58
N VAL A 78 5.11 11.93 -4.85
CA VAL A 78 4.92 10.67 -5.55
C VAL A 78 6.26 9.96 -5.71
N VAL A 79 6.34 8.76 -5.12
CA VAL A 79 7.43 7.82 -5.40
C VAL A 79 6.98 6.92 -6.53
N ALA A 80 7.80 6.80 -7.57
CA ALA A 80 7.47 6.08 -8.79
C ALA A 80 8.68 5.36 -9.36
N ASP A 81 8.40 4.34 -10.16
CA ASP A 81 9.38 3.72 -11.04
C ASP A 81 8.93 3.97 -12.49
N GLY A 82 9.68 4.85 -13.16
CA GLY A 82 9.34 5.41 -14.45
C GLY A 82 7.90 5.98 -14.48
N PRO A 83 7.02 5.51 -15.38
CA PRO A 83 5.66 6.01 -15.50
C PRO A 83 4.68 5.40 -14.49
N ILE A 84 5.14 4.54 -13.57
CA ILE A 84 4.27 3.79 -12.65
C ILE A 84 4.48 4.30 -11.23
N PRO A 85 3.48 4.96 -10.62
CA PRO A 85 3.58 5.39 -9.24
C PRO A 85 3.46 4.19 -8.29
N LEU A 86 4.34 4.16 -7.30
CA LEU A 86 4.42 3.15 -6.24
C LEU A 86 3.79 3.65 -4.95
N ALA A 87 3.99 4.92 -4.64
CA ALA A 87 3.35 5.56 -3.50
C ALA A 87 3.03 7.03 -3.74
N ARG A 88 2.14 7.57 -2.93
CA ARG A 88 1.81 8.99 -2.92
C ARG A 88 1.53 9.50 -1.51
N LEU A 89 2.15 10.61 -1.14
CA LEU A 89 1.79 11.40 0.03
C LEU A 89 0.57 12.26 -0.29
N ILE A 90 -0.48 12.09 0.50
CA ILE A 90 -1.64 12.96 0.51
C ILE A 90 -1.50 13.88 1.73
N PRO A 91 -1.31 15.19 1.55
CA PRO A 91 -1.17 16.10 2.66
C PRO A 91 -2.48 16.20 3.45
N ALA A 92 -2.38 16.61 4.72
CA ALA A 92 -3.56 16.93 5.51
C ALA A 92 -4.37 18.06 4.83
N GLY A 93 -5.69 17.95 4.88
CA GLY A 93 -6.57 18.88 4.18
C GLY A 93 -8.00 18.79 4.66
N VAL A 94 -8.95 19.16 3.80
CA VAL A 94 -10.38 19.13 4.10
C VAL A 94 -11.08 18.30 3.04
N ASP A 95 -11.92 17.34 3.46
CA ASP A 95 -12.70 16.53 2.53
C ASP A 95 -13.85 17.34 1.89
N VAL A 96 -14.55 16.73 0.92
CA VAL A 96 -15.68 17.35 0.23
C VAL A 96 -16.88 17.70 1.14
N ARG A 97 -16.88 17.21 2.38
CA ARG A 97 -17.91 17.44 3.39
C ARG A 97 -17.48 18.46 4.44
N GLY A 98 -16.29 19.05 4.31
CA GLY A 98 -15.76 20.04 5.24
C GLY A 98 -15.06 19.43 6.47
N ASN A 99 -14.84 18.11 6.51
CA ASN A 99 -14.16 17.49 7.65
C ASN A 99 -12.64 17.56 7.46
N PRO A 100 -11.87 17.80 8.54
CA PRO A 100 -10.42 17.72 8.49
C PRO A 100 -9.98 16.28 8.17
N THR A 101 -8.95 16.16 7.34
CA THR A 101 -8.32 14.90 6.96
C THR A 101 -6.86 14.89 7.40
N ARG A 102 -6.38 13.72 7.82
CA ARG A 102 -4.98 13.52 8.21
C ARG A 102 -4.13 13.35 6.97
N ALA A 103 -2.83 13.60 7.12
CA ALA A 103 -1.88 13.23 6.07
C ALA A 103 -1.86 11.71 5.91
N ARG A 104 -1.64 11.23 4.70
CA ARG A 104 -1.67 9.80 4.40
C ARG A 104 -0.64 9.41 3.35
N ILE A 105 0.15 8.39 3.64
CA ILE A 105 0.95 7.68 2.64
C ILE A 105 0.05 6.62 2.00
N LEU A 106 -0.13 6.70 0.69
CA LEU A 106 -0.88 5.71 -0.09
C LEU A 106 0.10 4.83 -0.85
N LEU A 107 0.09 3.52 -0.59
CA LEU A 107 0.91 2.51 -1.27
C LEU A 107 0.10 1.80 -2.35
N PHE A 108 0.65 1.65 -3.55
CA PHE A 108 0.02 0.94 -4.65
C PHE A 108 0.51 -0.49 -4.71
N ARG A 109 -0.32 -1.40 -4.21
CA ARG A 109 0.06 -2.79 -3.95
C ARG A 109 0.50 -3.55 -5.19
N LYS A 110 -0.29 -3.55 -6.28
CA LYS A 110 0.06 -4.32 -7.48
C LYS A 110 1.40 -3.91 -8.10
N PRO A 111 1.68 -2.61 -8.35
CA PRO A 111 2.96 -2.24 -8.94
C PRO A 111 4.14 -2.51 -7.99
N ILE A 112 3.97 -2.45 -6.68
CA ILE A 112 5.02 -2.83 -5.71
C ILE A 112 5.25 -4.34 -5.76
N GLU A 113 4.20 -5.16 -5.66
CA GLU A 113 4.33 -6.63 -5.73
C GLU A 113 4.87 -7.15 -7.08
N GLN A 114 4.72 -6.38 -8.16
CA GLN A 114 5.25 -6.74 -9.48
C GLN A 114 6.76 -6.50 -9.59
N ARG A 115 7.35 -5.71 -8.69
CA ARG A 115 8.76 -5.34 -8.70
C ARG A 115 9.61 -6.21 -7.77
N ALA A 116 9.00 -6.75 -6.73
CA ALA A 116 9.65 -7.67 -5.82
C ALA A 116 9.50 -9.12 -6.31
N ASN A 117 10.61 -9.85 -6.40
CA ASN A 117 10.63 -11.26 -6.76
C ASN A 117 10.28 -12.17 -5.57
N ASP A 118 10.61 -11.73 -4.35
CA ASP A 118 10.34 -12.46 -3.12
C ASP A 118 9.92 -11.54 -1.95
N SER A 119 9.72 -12.13 -0.76
CA SER A 119 9.28 -11.39 0.42
C SER A 119 10.33 -10.47 1.01
N THR A 120 11.62 -10.79 0.82
CA THR A 120 12.73 -9.97 1.32
C THR A 120 12.81 -8.71 0.48
N GLU A 121 12.88 -8.86 -0.85
CA GLU A 121 12.88 -7.74 -1.78
C GLU A 121 11.62 -6.86 -1.63
N LEU A 122 10.47 -7.47 -1.30
CA LEU A 122 9.24 -6.72 -1.02
C LEU A 122 9.39 -5.87 0.24
N GLY A 123 9.96 -6.42 1.31
CA GLY A 123 10.21 -5.70 2.56
C GLY A 123 11.16 -4.53 2.35
N ASP A 124 12.26 -4.77 1.64
CA ASP A 124 13.28 -3.76 1.34
C ASP A 124 12.68 -2.62 0.49
N LEU A 125 11.99 -2.96 -0.60
CA LEU A 125 11.31 -1.97 -1.45
C LEU A 125 10.25 -1.16 -0.68
N LEU A 126 9.47 -1.82 0.17
CA LEU A 126 8.48 -1.12 1.01
C LEU A 126 9.15 -0.17 1.99
N HIS A 127 10.26 -0.59 2.59
CA HIS A 127 11.02 0.23 3.51
C HIS A 127 11.59 1.48 2.83
N GLU A 128 12.24 1.33 1.67
CA GLU A 128 12.75 2.45 0.87
C GLU A 128 11.66 3.45 0.52
N ILE A 129 10.52 2.96 0.02
CA ILE A 129 9.37 3.80 -0.32
C ILE A 129 8.85 4.55 0.92
N LEU A 130 8.70 3.86 2.05
CA LEU A 130 8.20 4.46 3.29
C LEU A 130 9.16 5.51 3.84
N VAL A 131 10.47 5.25 3.80
CA VAL A 131 11.48 6.24 4.21
C VAL A 131 11.38 7.49 3.35
N ALA A 132 11.36 7.35 2.02
CA ALA A 132 11.23 8.49 1.12
C ALA A 132 9.95 9.31 1.40
N GLN A 133 8.82 8.62 1.60
CA GLN A 133 7.53 9.26 1.87
C GLN A 133 7.48 9.96 3.24
N VAL A 134 8.06 9.35 4.27
CA VAL A 134 8.17 9.95 5.61
C VAL A 134 9.13 11.14 5.60
N ALA A 135 10.23 11.06 4.85
CA ALA A 135 11.16 12.16 4.67
C ALA A 135 10.48 13.37 4.01
N THR A 136 9.74 13.14 2.92
CA THR A 136 8.91 14.17 2.27
C THR A 136 7.88 14.76 3.22
N TYR A 137 7.22 13.94 4.06
CA TYR A 137 6.25 14.43 5.04
C TYR A 137 6.87 15.30 6.14
N LEU A 138 8.08 14.95 6.59
CA LEU A 138 8.80 15.67 7.64
C LEU A 138 9.67 16.82 7.11
N ASP A 139 9.72 17.02 5.79
CA ASP A 139 10.55 18.00 5.09
C ASP A 139 12.05 17.85 5.46
N VAL A 140 12.54 16.61 5.38
CA VAL A 140 13.94 16.24 5.63
C VAL A 140 14.45 15.32 4.54
N GLU A 141 15.77 15.12 4.49
CA GLU A 141 16.38 14.15 3.58
C GLU A 141 16.11 12.69 4.03
N PRO A 142 15.98 11.72 3.09
CA PRO A 142 15.77 10.31 3.41
C PRO A 142 16.81 9.72 4.38
N ALA A 143 18.07 10.11 4.24
CA ALA A 143 19.18 9.71 5.12
C ALA A 143 18.98 10.10 6.60
N VAL A 144 18.17 11.14 6.86
CA VAL A 144 17.80 11.52 8.23
C VAL A 144 16.87 10.48 8.84
N ILE A 145 15.95 9.93 8.04
CA ILE A 145 14.98 8.91 8.48
C ILE A 145 15.69 7.58 8.65
N ASP A 146 16.41 7.13 7.62
CA ASP A 146 17.26 5.95 7.65
C ASP A 146 18.65 6.25 7.05
N PRO A 147 19.72 6.28 7.88
CA PRO A 147 21.09 6.51 7.41
C PRO A 147 21.66 5.44 6.49
N THR A 148 21.00 4.28 6.34
CA THR A 148 21.50 3.15 5.54
C THR A 148 21.05 3.20 4.07
N ILE A 149 20.17 4.14 3.69
CA ILE A 149 19.62 4.27 2.33
C ILE A 149 20.56 4.94 1.32
N ASP A 150 21.62 5.60 1.79
CA ASP A 150 22.60 6.32 0.94
C ASP A 150 23.86 5.50 0.58
N ASP A 151 23.90 4.19 0.90
CA ASP A 151 24.99 3.26 0.52
C ASP A 151 24.63 2.36 -0.68
#